data_AF-A0AAD6UME4-F1
#
_entry.id   AF-A0AAD6UME4-F1
#
_cell.length_a   1.000
_cell.length_b   1.000
_cell.length_c   1.000
_cell.angle_alpha   90.00
_cell.angle_beta   90.00
_cell.angle_gamma   90.00
#
_symmetry.space_group_name_H-M   'P 1'
#
loop_
_entity.id
_entity.type
_entity.pdbx_description
1 polymer ?
#
loop_
_entity_poly.entity_id
_entity_poly.type
_entity_poly.pdbx_seq_one_letter_code
_entity_poly.pdbx_strand_id
1 'polypeptide(L)'
;SVSSDLKEQIVKWYMEDEPEYSMCNVANLAGVSLGLVHKTVSLHNEYSQVTNPFSRRTGRPRTMNEGDIAYVQEILRANPTLYLDEIQSKLASVWNMHVSLSLIGRVLVNLQLTRKKLSKEAWECDDQLRMIWETEMAQYPDPQVFIALDES
;
A
#
# COMPACT_ATOMS: atom_id res chain seq x y z
N SER A 1 -5.06 15.73 -12.60
CA SER A 1 -3.64 15.82 -12.97
C SER A 1 -3.49 15.52 -14.45
N VAL A 2 -2.74 16.32 -15.19
CA VAL A 2 -2.50 16.12 -16.63
C VAL A 2 -1.52 14.95 -16.83
N SER A 3 -1.79 14.09 -17.82
CA SER A 3 -0.96 12.92 -18.18
C SER A 3 0.48 13.32 -18.52
N SER A 4 1.44 12.41 -18.32
CA SER A 4 2.84 12.57 -18.79
C SER A 4 2.87 12.79 -20.30
N ASP A 5 2.12 11.99 -21.04
CA ASP A 5 2.17 11.95 -22.50
C ASP A 5 1.70 13.29 -23.10
N LEU A 6 0.68 13.90 -22.49
CA LEU A 6 0.20 15.21 -22.90
C LEU A 6 1.25 16.31 -22.62
N LYS A 7 2.03 16.18 -21.54
CA LYS A 7 3.11 17.13 -21.26
C LYS A 7 4.29 16.96 -22.20
N GLU A 8 4.61 15.73 -22.59
CA GLU A 8 5.63 15.45 -23.62
C GLU A 8 5.20 16.04 -24.96
N GLN A 9 3.93 15.88 -25.33
CA GLN A 9 3.38 16.46 -26.55
C GLN A 9 3.43 18.00 -26.54
N ILE A 10 3.15 18.65 -25.39
CA ILE A 10 3.28 20.10 -25.22
C ILE A 10 4.72 20.56 -25.49
N VAL A 11 5.71 19.85 -24.95
CA VAL A 11 7.13 20.17 -25.20
C VAL A 11 7.46 19.99 -26.66
N LYS A 12 7.02 18.88 -27.27
CA LYS A 12 7.28 18.60 -28.68
C LYS A 12 6.77 19.71 -29.59
N TRP A 13 5.51 20.11 -29.43
CA TRP A 13 4.94 21.22 -30.20
C TRP A 13 5.72 22.52 -29.99
N TYR A 14 6.10 22.85 -28.75
CA TYR A 14 6.86 24.07 -28.48
C TYR A 14 8.31 24.04 -29.04
N MET A 15 8.92 22.86 -29.17
CA MET A 15 10.27 22.68 -29.71
C MET A 15 10.30 22.64 -31.24
N GLU A 16 9.16 22.41 -31.89
CA GLU A 16 9.01 22.61 -33.32
C GLU A 16 9.09 24.12 -33.58
N ASP A 17 10.17 24.57 -34.23
CA ASP A 17 10.53 25.98 -34.48
C ASP A 17 9.63 26.62 -35.56
N GLU A 18 8.33 26.36 -35.47
CA GLU A 18 7.30 26.90 -36.34
C GLU A 18 6.62 28.10 -35.65
N PRO A 19 6.36 29.20 -36.38
CA PRO A 19 5.77 30.41 -35.82
C PRO A 19 4.36 30.20 -35.23
N GLU A 20 3.70 29.09 -35.58
CA GLU A 20 2.39 28.69 -35.07
C GLU A 20 2.43 28.14 -33.63
N TYR A 21 3.60 27.69 -33.14
CA TYR A 21 3.74 27.03 -31.83
C TYR A 21 4.20 27.94 -30.69
N SER A 22 3.71 29.18 -30.67
CA SER A 22 3.76 30.02 -29.46
C SER A 22 3.11 29.30 -28.26
N MET A 23 3.60 29.56 -27.04
CA MET A 23 3.09 28.95 -25.81
C MET A 23 1.57 29.13 -25.63
N CYS A 24 1.02 30.26 -26.08
CA CYS A 24 -0.42 30.51 -26.07
C CYS A 24 -1.18 29.59 -27.04
N ASN A 25 -0.63 29.37 -28.23
CA ASN A 25 -1.24 28.50 -29.24
C ASN A 25 -1.15 27.04 -28.81
N VAL A 26 -0.01 26.62 -28.24
CA VAL A 26 0.16 25.29 -27.65
C VAL A 26 -0.83 25.06 -26.51
N ALA A 27 -1.05 26.05 -25.65
CA ALA A 27 -2.05 25.96 -24.58
C ALA A 27 -3.47 25.75 -25.12
N ASN A 28 -3.85 26.52 -26.15
CA ASN A 28 -5.14 26.40 -26.82
C ASN A 28 -5.30 25.05 -27.54
N LEU A 29 -4.27 24.60 -28.26
CA LEU A 29 -4.24 23.32 -28.97
C LEU A 29 -4.35 22.12 -28.02
N ALA A 30 -3.65 22.17 -26.88
CA ALA A 30 -3.68 21.13 -25.87
C ALA A 30 -4.93 21.20 -24.95
N GLY A 31 -5.71 22.28 -25.01
CA GLY A 31 -6.84 22.51 -24.11
C GLY A 31 -6.43 22.68 -22.64
N VAL A 32 -5.24 23.25 -22.38
CA VAL A 32 -4.69 23.42 -21.03
C VAL A 32 -4.41 24.89 -20.72
N SER A 33 -4.14 25.21 -19.46
CA SER A 33 -3.77 26.57 -19.08
C SER A 33 -2.36 26.94 -19.57
N LEU A 34 -2.18 28.21 -19.93
CA LEU A 34 -0.88 28.77 -20.30
C LEU A 34 0.18 28.53 -19.21
N GLY A 35 -0.20 28.65 -17.93
CA GLY A 35 0.69 28.37 -16.81
C GLY A 35 1.20 26.92 -16.76
N LEU A 36 0.39 25.94 -17.22
CA LEU A 36 0.85 24.56 -17.33
C LEU A 36 1.89 24.40 -18.44
N VAL A 37 1.70 25.07 -19.58
CA VAL A 37 2.67 25.07 -20.68
C VAL A 37 4.00 25.66 -20.21
N HIS A 38 3.99 26.86 -19.61
CA HIS A 38 5.19 27.47 -19.04
C HIS A 38 5.92 26.54 -18.07
N LYS A 39 5.18 25.95 -17.12
CA LYS A 39 5.75 25.04 -16.13
C LYS A 39 6.39 23.82 -16.77
N THR A 40 5.71 23.23 -17.75
CA THR A 40 6.16 22.00 -18.43
C THR A 40 7.40 22.26 -19.26
N VAL A 41 7.40 23.34 -20.06
CA VAL A 41 8.55 23.77 -20.85
C VAL A 41 9.74 24.13 -19.95
N SER A 42 9.51 24.83 -18.84
CA SER A 42 10.57 25.20 -17.90
C SER A 42 11.22 23.97 -17.27
N LEU A 43 10.41 23.00 -16.83
CA LEU A 43 10.92 21.73 -16.30
C LEU A 43 11.75 20.96 -17.34
N HIS A 44 11.29 20.94 -18.59
CA HIS A 44 12.02 20.30 -19.67
C HIS A 44 13.35 21.02 -19.95
N ASN A 45 13.36 22.34 -20.01
CA ASN A 45 14.59 23.11 -20.26
C ASN A 45 15.61 22.97 -19.11
N GLU A 46 15.15 22.87 -17.87
CA GLU A 46 16.01 22.80 -16.69
C GLU A 46 16.48 21.36 -16.38
N TYR A 47 15.63 20.35 -16.61
CA TYR A 47 15.88 18.97 -16.17
C TYR A 47 15.76 17.92 -17.28
N SER A 48 15.46 18.31 -18.52
CA SER A 48 15.13 17.38 -19.63
C SER A 48 13.98 16.42 -19.28
N GLN A 49 13.08 16.83 -18.39
CA GLN A 49 11.94 16.04 -17.92
C GLN A 49 10.69 16.89 -17.85
N VAL A 50 9.53 16.29 -18.18
CA VAL A 50 8.21 16.95 -18.08
C VAL A 50 7.57 16.83 -16.68
N THR A 51 8.22 16.06 -15.81
CA THR A 51 7.89 15.89 -14.39
C THR A 51 9.06 16.37 -13.56
N ASN A 52 8.77 16.85 -12.35
CA ASN A 52 9.85 17.31 -11.46
C ASN A 52 10.61 16.08 -10.92
N PRO A 53 11.90 15.88 -11.25
CA PRO A 53 12.71 14.74 -10.78
C PRO A 53 12.84 14.71 -9.25
N PHE A 54 12.75 15.87 -8.60
CA PHE A 54 12.86 16.01 -7.14
C PHE A 54 11.51 15.97 -6.43
N SER A 55 10.42 15.76 -7.18
CA SER A 55 9.11 15.57 -6.55
C SER A 55 9.10 14.25 -5.78
N ARG A 56 9.30 14.35 -4.47
CA ARG A 56 9.01 13.25 -3.55
C ARG A 56 7.49 13.07 -3.52
N ARG A 57 7.02 11.84 -3.32
CA ARG A 57 5.61 11.60 -2.98
C ARG A 57 5.27 12.42 -1.73
N THR A 58 4.60 13.53 -1.92
CA THR A 58 4.05 14.31 -0.81
C THR A 58 2.81 13.58 -0.31
N GLY A 59 2.94 12.94 0.84
CA GLY A 59 1.87 12.24 1.51
C GLY A 59 2.19 12.09 2.99
N ARG A 60 1.17 11.78 3.80
CA ARG A 60 1.39 11.44 5.21
C ARG A 60 2.42 10.31 5.28
N PRO A 61 3.48 10.43 6.10
CA PRO A 61 4.42 9.34 6.34
C PRO A 61 3.65 8.06 6.65
N ARG A 62 4.10 6.93 6.10
CA ARG A 62 3.49 5.64 6.45
C ARG A 62 3.62 5.45 7.95
N THR A 63 2.53 5.07 8.61
CA THR A 63 2.54 4.79 10.06
C THR A 63 3.52 3.67 10.42
N MET A 64 3.74 2.71 9.50
CA MET A 64 4.74 1.66 9.61
C MET A 64 5.88 1.93 8.62
N ASN A 65 7.11 1.91 9.12
CA ASN A 65 8.33 1.98 8.33
C ASN A 65 8.73 0.58 7.80
N GLU A 66 9.83 0.48 7.07
CA GLU A 66 10.29 -0.79 6.49
C GLU A 66 10.71 -1.81 7.55
N GLY A 67 11.28 -1.36 8.66
CA GLY A 67 11.60 -2.22 9.80
C GLY A 67 10.34 -2.83 10.43
N ASP A 68 9.29 -2.03 10.60
CA ASP A 68 8.01 -2.49 11.17
C ASP A 68 7.45 -3.65 10.33
N ILE A 69 7.54 -3.47 9.00
CA ILE A 69 7.06 -4.44 8.02
C ILE A 69 7.91 -5.72 8.08
N ALA A 70 9.23 -5.59 8.18
CA ALA A 70 10.13 -6.73 8.32
C ALA A 70 9.85 -7.52 9.61
N TYR A 71 9.60 -6.82 10.73
CA TYR A 71 9.22 -7.48 11.98
C TYR A 71 7.90 -8.25 11.85
N VAL A 72 6.88 -7.66 11.22
CA VAL A 72 5.61 -8.36 10.95
C VAL A 72 5.82 -9.63 10.10
N GLN A 73 6.73 -9.59 9.14
CA GLN A 73 7.07 -10.78 8.36
C GLN A 73 7.72 -11.87 9.21
N GLU A 74 8.66 -11.52 10.08
CA GLU A 74 9.36 -12.50 10.92
C GLU A 74 8.43 -13.15 11.96
N ILE A 75 7.54 -12.39 12.60
CA ILE A 75 6.56 -12.99 13.53
C ILE A 75 5.58 -13.93 12.82
N LEU A 76 5.20 -13.63 11.58
CA LEU A 76 4.32 -14.48 10.78
C LEU A 76 5.04 -15.71 10.22
N ARG A 77 6.34 -15.60 9.93
CA ARG A 77 7.17 -16.76 9.58
C ARG A 77 7.31 -17.72 10.75
N ALA A 78 7.51 -17.17 11.96
CA ALA A 78 7.63 -17.97 13.18
C ALA A 78 6.29 -18.57 13.62
N ASN A 79 5.18 -17.84 13.41
CA ASN A 79 3.84 -18.30 13.75
C ASN A 79 2.80 -17.78 12.72
N PRO A 80 2.44 -18.58 11.71
CA PRO A 80 1.53 -18.15 10.64
C PRO A 80 0.06 -18.10 11.06
N THR A 81 -0.30 -18.62 12.24
CA THR A 81 -1.68 -18.63 12.75
C THR A 81 -2.00 -17.41 13.61
N LEU A 82 -1.11 -16.43 13.69
CA LEU A 82 -1.34 -15.21 14.47
C LEU A 82 -2.50 -14.38 13.91
N TYR A 83 -3.37 -13.94 14.81
CA TYR A 83 -4.47 -13.02 14.51
C TYR A 83 -3.98 -11.56 14.43
N LEU A 84 -4.84 -10.69 13.87
CA LEU A 84 -4.48 -9.29 13.64
C LEU A 84 -4.26 -8.51 14.93
N ASP A 85 -5.01 -8.82 15.98
CA ASP A 85 -4.91 -8.25 17.32
C ASP A 85 -3.72 -8.81 18.12
N GLU A 86 -3.35 -10.07 17.92
CA GLU A 86 -2.10 -10.63 18.44
C GLU A 86 -0.88 -9.95 17.79
N ILE A 87 -0.93 -9.69 16.47
CA ILE A 87 0.09 -8.92 15.76
C ILE A 87 0.12 -7.48 16.29
N GLN A 88 -1.05 -6.86 16.52
CA GLN A 88 -1.15 -5.52 17.10
C GLN A 88 -0.51 -5.47 18.49
N SER A 89 -0.79 -6.46 19.34
CA SER A 89 -0.24 -6.56 20.69
C SER A 89 1.27 -6.74 20.68
N LYS A 90 1.79 -7.54 19.75
CA LYS A 90 3.24 -7.72 19.53
C LYS A 90 3.92 -6.44 19.02
N LEU A 91 3.26 -5.67 18.15
CA LEU A 91 3.79 -4.38 17.69
C LEU A 91 3.77 -3.32 18.80
N ALA A 92 2.72 -3.31 19.63
CA ALA A 92 2.62 -2.44 20.78
C ALA A 92 3.67 -2.77 21.85
N SER A 93 3.92 -4.06 22.14
CA SER A 93 4.85 -4.47 23.18
C SER A 93 6.32 -4.22 22.83
N VAL A 94 6.71 -4.48 21.58
CA VAL A 94 8.10 -4.32 21.16
C VAL A 94 8.38 -2.86 20.81
N TRP A 95 7.49 -2.17 20.09
CA TRP A 95 7.80 -0.87 19.46
C TRP A 95 6.94 0.30 19.99
N ASN A 96 6.12 0.07 21.02
CA ASN A 96 5.18 1.06 21.58
C ASN A 96 4.29 1.72 20.51
N MET A 97 4.01 0.98 19.43
CA MET A 97 3.28 1.48 18.28
C MET A 97 1.84 1.00 18.32
N HIS A 98 0.91 1.93 18.54
CA HIS A 98 -0.53 1.63 18.51
C HIS A 98 -1.06 1.74 17.08
N VAL A 99 -0.99 0.64 16.34
CA VAL A 99 -1.56 0.53 14.98
C VAL A 99 -3.01 0.04 15.04
N SER A 100 -3.84 0.41 14.07
CA SER A 100 -5.19 -0.17 13.94
C SER A 100 -5.15 -1.52 13.24
N LEU A 101 -6.11 -2.40 13.53
CA LEU A 101 -6.27 -3.69 12.83
C LEU A 101 -6.39 -3.51 11.30
N SER A 102 -7.07 -2.45 10.85
CA SER A 102 -7.17 -2.12 9.43
C SER A 102 -5.82 -1.79 8.78
N LEU A 103 -4.90 -1.15 9.53
CA LEU A 103 -3.55 -0.87 9.04
C LEU A 103 -2.76 -2.16 8.87
N ILE A 104 -2.80 -3.06 9.87
CA ILE A 104 -2.16 -4.38 9.81
C ILE A 104 -2.71 -5.16 8.62
N GLY A 105 -4.03 -5.23 8.46
CA GLY A 105 -4.67 -5.91 7.32
C GLY A 105 -4.20 -5.39 5.96
N ARG A 106 -4.05 -4.06 5.80
CA ARG A 106 -3.50 -3.46 4.58
C ARG A 106 -2.03 -3.82 4.37
N VAL A 107 -1.22 -3.88 5.42
CA VAL A 107 0.18 -4.28 5.34
C VAL A 107 0.30 -5.73 4.86
N LEU A 108 -0.49 -6.65 5.40
CA LEU A 108 -0.48 -8.05 4.96
C LEU A 108 -0.88 -8.23 3.49
N VAL A 109 -1.91 -7.49 3.04
CA VAL A 109 -2.31 -7.47 1.62
C VAL A 109 -1.18 -6.94 0.73
N ASN A 110 -0.54 -5.84 1.13
CA ASN A 110 0.57 -5.25 0.39
C ASN A 110 1.81 -6.17 0.34
N LEU A 111 2.01 -7.00 1.37
CA LEU A 111 3.06 -8.01 1.42
C LEU A 111 2.78 -9.23 0.52
N GLN A 112 1.66 -9.24 -0.22
CA GLN A 112 1.20 -10.38 -1.03
C GLN A 112 1.08 -11.68 -0.22
N LEU A 113 0.90 -11.57 1.10
CA LEU A 113 0.54 -12.68 1.97
C LEU A 113 -0.98 -12.91 1.82
N THR A 114 -1.40 -13.28 0.61
CA THR A 114 -2.80 -13.45 0.26
C THR A 114 -3.33 -14.80 0.77
N ARG A 115 -4.04 -14.72 1.90
CA ARG A 115 -5.38 -15.30 2.12
C ARG A 115 -5.95 -16.12 0.93
N LYS A 116 -5.63 -17.41 0.79
CA LYS A 116 -6.66 -18.36 0.30
C LYS A 116 -7.49 -18.97 1.43
N LYS A 117 -7.03 -18.87 2.68
CA LYS A 117 -7.68 -19.48 3.87
C LYS A 117 -7.81 -18.58 5.12
N LEU A 118 -7.34 -17.33 5.06
CA LEU A 118 -7.39 -16.45 6.24
C LEU A 118 -8.61 -15.51 6.19
N SER A 119 -9.37 -15.46 5.07
CA SER A 119 -10.26 -14.33 4.67
C SER A 119 -11.51 -14.15 5.49
N LYS A 120 -12.14 -15.27 5.81
CA LYS A 120 -13.45 -15.29 6.42
C LYS A 120 -13.31 -15.55 7.91
N GLU A 121 -12.40 -16.45 8.25
CA GLU A 121 -12.12 -17.00 9.56
C GLU A 121 -11.49 -15.95 10.49
N ALA A 122 -10.53 -15.15 10.01
CA ALA A 122 -9.85 -14.15 10.85
C ALA A 122 -10.61 -12.83 11.02
N TRP A 123 -11.73 -12.61 10.32
CA TRP A 123 -12.60 -11.46 10.57
C TRP A 123 -13.62 -11.75 11.68
N GLU A 124 -13.88 -13.04 11.95
CA GLU A 124 -14.88 -13.54 12.90
C GLU A 124 -14.24 -14.09 14.19
N CYS A 125 -12.91 -14.16 14.27
CA CYS A 125 -12.23 -14.76 15.42
C CYS A 125 -12.02 -13.74 16.55
N ASP A 126 -12.78 -13.95 17.63
CA ASP A 126 -12.74 -13.21 18.89
C ASP A 126 -11.85 -13.97 19.88
N ASP A 127 -10.88 -13.30 20.51
CA ASP A 127 -9.96 -13.87 21.51
C ASP A 127 -10.71 -14.48 22.72
N GLN A 128 -11.87 -13.91 23.08
CA GLN A 128 -12.73 -14.51 24.10
C GLN A 128 -13.31 -15.84 23.62
N LEU A 129 -13.76 -15.89 22.37
CA LEU A 129 -14.32 -17.11 21.76
C LEU A 129 -13.23 -18.19 21.65
N ARG A 130 -11.99 -17.80 21.33
CA ARG A 130 -10.85 -18.70 21.30
C ARG A 130 -10.50 -19.22 22.69
N MET A 131 -10.45 -18.38 23.72
CA MET A 131 -10.21 -18.82 25.10
C MET A 131 -11.29 -19.80 25.58
N ILE A 132 -12.56 -19.54 25.24
CA ILE A 132 -13.67 -20.45 25.54
C ILE A 132 -13.42 -21.79 24.84
N TRP A 133 -13.13 -21.77 23.54
CA TRP A 133 -12.86 -22.97 22.77
C TRP A 133 -11.64 -23.74 23.28
N GLU A 134 -10.52 -23.08 23.58
CA GLU A 134 -9.31 -23.71 24.15
C GLU A 134 -9.59 -24.34 25.52
N THR A 135 -10.42 -23.69 26.36
CA THR A 135 -10.84 -24.22 27.66
C THR A 135 -11.76 -25.44 27.51
N GLU A 136 -12.67 -25.43 26.53
CA GLU A 136 -13.52 -26.57 26.21
C GLU A 136 -12.68 -27.75 25.67
N MET A 137 -11.73 -27.46 24.77
CA MET A 137 -10.88 -28.49 24.17
C MET A 137 -9.85 -29.09 25.15
N ALA A 138 -9.43 -28.34 26.17
CA ALA A 138 -8.53 -28.85 27.21
C ALA A 138 -9.10 -30.06 27.99
N GLN A 139 -10.42 -30.29 27.91
CA GLN A 139 -11.09 -31.44 28.52
C GLN A 139 -10.86 -32.76 27.74
N TYR A 140 -10.34 -32.68 26.52
CA TYR A 140 -10.07 -33.83 25.65
C TYR A 140 -8.56 -34.01 25.43
N PRO A 141 -7.86 -34.72 26.35
CA PRO A 141 -6.41 -34.90 26.28
C PRO A 141 -5.97 -35.93 25.22
N ASP A 142 -6.91 -36.73 24.69
CA ASP A 142 -6.63 -37.77 23.70
C ASP A 142 -6.78 -37.22 22.27
N PRO A 143 -5.68 -37.13 21.49
CA PRO A 143 -5.71 -36.63 20.12
C PRO A 143 -6.58 -37.49 19.17
N GLN A 144 -6.86 -38.76 19.52
CA GLN A 144 -7.65 -39.65 18.66
C GLN A 144 -9.14 -39.31 18.63
N VAL A 145 -9.61 -38.43 19.54
CA VAL A 145 -10.99 -37.93 19.56
C VAL A 145 -11.24 -36.92 18.43
N PHE A 146 -10.18 -36.37 17.83
CA PHE A 146 -10.28 -35.38 16.76
C PHE A 146 -10.12 -36.04 15.39
N ILE A 147 -11.15 -35.92 14.55
CA ILE A 147 -11.09 -36.31 13.13
C ILE A 147 -11.04 -35.04 12.29
N ALA A 148 -9.91 -34.79 11.64
CA ALA A 148 -9.77 -33.71 10.68
C ALA A 148 -10.44 -34.12 9.36
N LEU A 149 -11.50 -33.41 8.97
CA LEU A 149 -12.09 -33.53 7.64
C LEU A 149 -11.34 -32.58 6.71
N ASP A 150 -10.58 -33.14 5.77
CA ASP A 150 -10.06 -32.36 4.64
C ASP A 150 -11.17 -32.23 3.58
N GLU A 151 -11.59 -31.01 3.31
CA GLU A 151 -12.55 -30.71 2.25
C GLU A 151 -11.85 -30.89 0.89
N SER A 152 -12.34 -31.83 0.07
CA SER A 152 -11.85 -32.10 -1.30
C SER A 152 -12.27 -31.04 -2.30
#